data_AF-A0A6M1LII8-F1
#
_entry.id   AF-A0A6M1LII8-F1
#
_cell.length_a   1.000
_cell.length_b   1.000
_cell.length_c   1.000
_cell.angle_alpha   90.00
_cell.angle_beta   90.00
_cell.angle_gamma   90.00
#
_symmetry.space_group_name_H-M   'P 1'
#
loop_
_entity.id
_entity.type
_entity.pdbx_description
1 polymer ?
#
loop_
_entity_poly.entity_id
_entity_poly.type
_entity_poly.pdbx_seq_one_letter_code
_entity_poly.pdbx_strand_id
1 'polypeptide(L)'
;MNACRPWPALATETLRASGALLLLALALAGWTAPAVACSCARLPPLELVRSAPAIFEARILEARIIDTAALAIEVIAEPTDVWKGTVPGRAVLRSNGEALGCGVFGRRLPPVGQTILAAAWSIGGDGVFSLSSCTFHGSGAALEALLGPESERRRLDAAVDAAPGSLAPIVYRARFRERWDPDGAATAYAALAREHPELPAAHLGLGRALLYATRAAEAVPALERAVALTPSDPEPAGLLAQARFRLGDSAALDGLRNFQGIRLRRLDLTGRDLRHANFTDAAIDEFRSGHADLRAASFRHAYFGAASADLRAADLRRADLVGLEARQINLNAARLDQSRLDGAALDHAQFVGASLRNIHAQSATLEHGNFRRADLSGARLLGTSLRYASFVDANLRGTDLRGADMRATDLRGADLRGADLRGANLAGVNLAAAFHDCRTRLPRGVDPVAQDMIVPPEACTPR
;
A
#
# COMPACT_ATOMS: atom_id res chain seq x y z
N MET A 1 14.39 13.19 -38.86
CA MET A 1 14.18 12.03 -39.76
C MET A 1 15.09 10.92 -39.26
N ASN A 2 14.72 9.69 -38.94
CA ASN A 2 13.55 8.82 -38.93
C ASN A 2 13.96 7.70 -37.92
N ALA A 3 13.16 6.87 -37.27
CA ALA A 3 11.73 6.71 -37.01
C ALA A 3 11.66 5.61 -35.93
N CYS A 4 10.65 5.66 -35.05
CA CYS A 4 10.28 4.52 -34.23
C CYS A 4 9.75 3.38 -35.11
N ARG A 5 10.11 2.12 -34.82
CA ARG A 5 9.24 0.95 -35.02
C ARG A 5 9.44 -0.11 -33.92
N PRO A 6 8.36 -0.77 -33.47
CA PRO A 6 8.36 -1.73 -32.36
C PRO A 6 8.50 -3.17 -32.86
N TRP A 7 9.02 -4.09 -32.05
CA TRP A 7 8.99 -5.54 -32.33
C TRP A 7 8.42 -6.37 -31.16
N PRO A 8 7.85 -7.55 -31.45
CA PRO A 8 6.63 -8.06 -30.81
C PRO A 8 6.86 -9.27 -29.88
N ALA A 9 5.77 -9.69 -29.24
CA ALA A 9 5.66 -10.88 -28.39
C ALA A 9 5.69 -12.21 -29.16
N LEU A 10 6.25 -13.26 -28.53
CA LEU A 10 5.93 -14.71 -28.55
C LEU A 10 7.15 -15.46 -27.95
N ALA A 11 7.09 -16.06 -26.76
CA ALA A 11 6.49 -17.35 -26.38
C ALA A 11 7.42 -18.58 -26.57
N THR A 12 7.74 -19.18 -25.41
CA THR A 12 7.87 -20.62 -25.08
C THR A 12 8.97 -21.52 -25.65
N GLU A 13 9.72 -22.07 -24.68
CA GLU A 13 10.12 -23.48 -24.48
C GLU A 13 11.47 -24.04 -24.99
N THR A 14 12.08 -24.79 -24.06
CA THR A 14 13.22 -25.72 -24.14
C THR A 14 14.64 -25.14 -24.17
N LEU A 15 15.29 -25.11 -23.00
CA LEU A 15 16.58 -25.78 -22.73
C LEU A 15 17.00 -25.53 -21.27
N ARG A 16 16.49 -26.38 -20.37
CA ARG A 16 17.22 -26.75 -19.15
C ARG A 16 18.42 -27.60 -19.59
N ALA A 17 19.52 -27.47 -18.84
CA ALA A 17 20.83 -28.08 -19.07
C ALA A 17 21.73 -27.34 -20.05
N SER A 18 22.39 -26.27 -19.55
CA SER A 18 23.80 -25.92 -19.79
C SER A 18 24.16 -24.55 -19.17
N GLY A 19 23.69 -24.27 -17.94
CA GLY A 19 23.95 -22.99 -17.26
C GLY A 19 25.41 -22.75 -16.86
N ALA A 20 26.26 -23.79 -16.87
CA ALA A 20 27.67 -23.68 -16.49
C ALA A 20 28.62 -23.49 -17.70
N LEU A 21 28.21 -23.84 -18.92
CA LEU A 21 29.07 -23.73 -20.11
C LEU A 21 28.91 -22.38 -20.83
N LEU A 22 27.75 -21.73 -20.74
CA LEU A 22 27.56 -20.39 -21.30
C LEU A 22 28.35 -19.31 -20.53
N LEU A 23 28.55 -19.50 -19.22
CA LEU A 23 29.33 -18.58 -18.39
C LEU A 23 30.84 -18.70 -18.63
N LEU A 24 31.34 -19.87 -19.05
CA LEU A 24 32.74 -20.03 -19.44
C LEU A 24 33.05 -19.51 -20.85
N ALA A 25 32.08 -19.62 -21.79
CA ALA A 25 32.23 -19.07 -23.13
C ALA A 25 32.23 -17.53 -23.15
N LEU A 26 31.48 -16.88 -22.25
CA LEU A 26 31.47 -15.42 -22.09
C LEU A 26 32.72 -14.88 -21.39
N ALA A 27 33.45 -15.70 -20.63
CA ALA A 27 34.68 -15.29 -19.95
C ALA A 27 35.92 -15.31 -20.87
N LEU A 28 35.92 -16.12 -21.94
CA LEU A 28 37.05 -16.23 -22.88
C LEU A 28 36.91 -15.36 -24.14
N ALA A 29 35.74 -14.76 -24.36
CA ALA A 29 35.46 -13.92 -25.52
C ALA A 29 35.34 -12.43 -25.17
N GLY A 30 36.15 -11.90 -24.26
CA GLY A 30 36.50 -10.46 -24.16
C GLY A 30 35.37 -9.41 -24.12
N TRP A 31 34.12 -9.80 -23.87
CA TRP A 31 32.96 -8.92 -23.82
C TRP A 31 32.47 -8.79 -22.39
N THR A 32 33.12 -7.94 -21.61
CA THR A 32 32.59 -7.46 -20.33
C THR A 32 31.65 -6.28 -20.60
N ALA A 33 30.42 -6.57 -21.01
CA ALA A 33 29.32 -5.64 -20.76
C ALA A 33 29.00 -5.72 -19.27
N PRO A 34 29.17 -4.65 -18.47
CA PRO A 34 28.69 -4.66 -17.10
C PRO A 34 27.18 -4.45 -17.15
N ALA A 35 26.42 -5.55 -17.09
CA ALA A 35 25.11 -5.54 -16.48
C ALA A 35 25.30 -5.31 -14.97
N VAL A 36 25.58 -4.06 -14.58
CA VAL A 36 25.48 -3.64 -13.18
C VAL A 36 24.00 -3.36 -12.95
N ALA A 37 23.32 -4.35 -12.38
CA ALA A 37 21.98 -4.19 -11.85
C ALA A 37 21.99 -3.03 -10.84
N CYS A 38 21.35 -1.92 -11.20
CA CYS A 38 21.12 -0.81 -10.29
C CYS A 38 20.32 -1.32 -9.08
N SER A 39 20.93 -1.29 -7.90
CA SER A 39 20.37 -1.78 -6.63
C SER A 39 19.09 -1.04 -6.18
N CYS A 40 18.69 0.03 -6.88
CA CYS A 40 17.50 0.83 -6.64
C CYS A 40 16.18 0.13 -7.02
N ALA A 41 16.22 -0.93 -7.83
CA ALA A 41 15.02 -1.58 -8.39
C ALA A 41 14.16 -2.39 -7.39
N ARG A 42 14.38 -2.24 -6.07
CA ARG A 42 13.64 -2.99 -5.03
C ARG A 42 12.70 -2.14 -4.18
N LEU A 43 12.71 -0.80 -4.28
CA LEU A 43 11.81 0.06 -3.50
C LEU A 43 10.69 0.64 -4.38
N PRO A 44 9.43 0.62 -3.93
CA PRO A 44 8.35 1.33 -4.61
C PRO A 44 8.70 2.84 -4.77
N PRO A 45 8.26 3.49 -5.87
CA PRO A 45 8.36 4.94 -6.11
C PRO A 45 8.25 5.86 -4.89
N LEU A 46 7.21 5.65 -4.08
CA LEU A 46 6.91 6.46 -2.90
C LEU A 46 7.95 6.30 -1.78
N GLU A 47 8.53 5.12 -1.63
CA GLU A 47 9.57 4.84 -0.62
C GLU A 47 10.92 5.42 -1.02
N LEU A 48 11.19 5.58 -2.32
CA LEU A 48 12.38 6.27 -2.83
C LEU A 48 12.34 7.77 -2.49
N VAL A 49 11.19 8.41 -2.67
CA VAL A 49 10.95 9.83 -2.35
C VAL A 49 10.96 10.07 -0.84
N ARG A 50 10.40 9.13 -0.05
CA ARG A 50 10.41 9.21 1.42
C ARG A 50 11.80 9.06 2.03
N SER A 51 12.64 8.20 1.47
CA SER A 51 13.99 7.93 1.99
C SER A 51 15.03 9.00 1.67
N ALA A 52 14.83 9.84 0.64
CA ALA A 52 15.75 10.92 0.31
C ALA A 52 15.64 12.10 1.33
N PRO A 53 16.69 12.45 2.10
CA PRO A 53 16.69 13.62 2.99
C PRO A 53 16.54 14.96 2.27
N ALA A 54 17.01 15.07 1.02
CA ALA A 54 16.77 16.25 0.20
C ALA A 54 16.39 15.88 -1.23
N ILE A 55 15.45 16.63 -1.81
CA ILE A 55 15.06 16.53 -3.21
C ILE A 55 14.96 17.95 -3.73
N PHE A 56 15.65 18.28 -4.82
CA PHE A 56 15.71 19.63 -5.33
C PHE A 56 16.07 19.67 -6.82
N GLU A 57 15.52 20.63 -7.52
CA GLU A 57 16.04 21.05 -8.81
C GLU A 57 17.26 21.94 -8.62
N ALA A 58 18.25 21.74 -9.46
CA ALA A 58 19.42 22.59 -9.50
C ALA A 58 19.85 22.86 -10.93
N ARG A 59 20.36 24.06 -11.17
CA ARG A 59 20.99 24.42 -12.43
C ARG A 59 22.48 24.11 -12.36
N ILE A 60 22.98 23.33 -13.30
CA ILE A 60 24.40 22.98 -13.34
C ILE A 60 25.22 24.23 -13.63
N LEU A 61 26.13 24.54 -12.72
CA LEU A 61 27.12 25.59 -12.88
C LEU A 61 28.44 25.03 -13.42
N GLU A 62 28.84 23.85 -12.96
CA GLU A 62 30.09 23.20 -13.34
C GLU A 62 29.96 21.68 -13.21
N ALA A 63 30.65 20.94 -14.07
CA ALA A 63 30.76 19.49 -13.94
C ALA A 63 32.19 19.05 -14.26
N ARG A 64 32.78 18.21 -13.41
CA ARG A 64 34.17 17.74 -13.56
C ARG A 64 34.33 16.28 -13.16
N ILE A 65 35.25 15.59 -13.83
CA ILE A 65 35.66 14.24 -13.44
C ILE A 65 36.65 14.37 -12.28
N ILE A 66 36.35 13.74 -11.15
CA ILE A 66 37.19 13.77 -9.94
C ILE A 66 38.00 12.49 -9.74
N ASP A 67 37.57 11.37 -10.34
CA ASP A 67 38.35 10.13 -10.41
C ASP A 67 38.08 9.45 -11.76
N THR A 68 39.11 9.32 -12.58
CA THR A 68 39.00 8.68 -13.91
C THR A 68 38.95 7.17 -13.84
N ALA A 69 39.55 6.54 -12.81
CA ALA A 69 39.56 5.10 -12.62
C ALA A 69 38.22 4.61 -12.05
N ALA A 70 37.66 5.37 -11.10
CA ALA A 70 36.35 5.11 -10.52
C ALA A 70 35.20 5.80 -11.27
N LEU A 71 35.47 6.48 -12.39
CA LEU A 71 34.49 7.29 -13.13
C LEU A 71 33.66 8.22 -12.21
N ALA A 72 34.26 8.80 -11.17
CA ALA A 72 33.54 9.68 -10.26
C ALA A 72 33.43 11.08 -10.85
N ILE A 73 32.23 11.66 -10.79
CA ILE A 73 31.94 13.02 -11.28
C ILE A 73 31.48 13.87 -10.11
N GLU A 74 31.94 15.11 -10.09
CA GLU A 74 31.43 16.16 -9.23
C GLU A 74 30.70 17.21 -10.07
N VAL A 75 29.46 17.50 -9.70
CA VAL A 75 28.63 18.52 -10.33
C VAL A 75 28.36 19.60 -9.30
N ILE A 76 28.78 20.83 -9.60
CA ILE A 76 28.41 22.00 -8.84
C ILE A 76 27.13 22.56 -9.47
N ALA A 77 26.10 22.66 -8.66
CA ALA A 77 24.81 23.17 -9.12
C ALA A 77 24.26 24.21 -8.13
N GLU A 78 23.52 25.16 -8.66
CA GLU A 78 22.74 26.13 -7.86
C GLU A 78 21.33 25.56 -7.70
N PRO A 79 20.88 25.25 -6.48
CA PRO A 79 19.51 24.83 -6.27
C PRO A 79 18.56 25.94 -6.70
N THR A 80 17.67 25.62 -7.62
CA THR A 80 16.65 26.55 -8.13
C THR A 80 15.32 26.35 -7.41
N ASP A 81 15.06 25.12 -6.96
CA ASP A 81 13.83 24.79 -6.25
C ASP A 81 14.03 23.56 -5.35
N VAL A 82 13.64 23.64 -4.07
CA VAL A 82 13.85 22.56 -3.10
C VAL A 82 12.51 21.93 -2.77
N TRP A 83 12.34 20.67 -3.16
CA TRP A 83 11.11 19.90 -3.02
C TRP A 83 11.02 19.23 -1.65
N LYS A 84 12.17 18.92 -1.03
CA LYS A 84 12.29 18.30 0.28
C LYS A 84 13.65 18.61 0.89
N GLY A 85 13.70 18.78 2.20
CA GLY A 85 14.94 19.01 2.95
C GLY A 85 15.45 20.44 2.84
N THR A 86 16.66 20.68 3.34
CA THR A 86 17.33 21.98 3.28
C THR A 86 18.56 21.84 2.41
N VAL A 87 18.72 22.75 1.44
CA VAL A 87 19.82 22.73 0.49
C VAL A 87 20.50 24.09 0.52
N PRO A 88 21.82 24.17 0.74
CA PRO A 88 22.53 25.45 0.70
C PRO A 88 22.51 26.01 -0.72
N GLY A 89 22.67 27.33 -0.87
CA GLY A 89 22.61 28.02 -2.18
C GLY A 89 23.60 27.53 -3.24
N ARG A 90 24.53 26.64 -2.86
CA ARG A 90 25.41 25.91 -3.77
C ARG A 90 25.45 24.44 -3.34
N ALA A 91 25.09 23.53 -4.24
CA ALA A 91 25.11 22.10 -4.01
C ALA A 91 26.26 21.46 -4.79
N VAL A 92 27.05 20.61 -4.12
CA VAL A 92 28.12 19.82 -4.73
C VAL A 92 27.68 18.37 -4.79
N LEU A 93 27.28 17.90 -5.96
CA LEU A 93 26.75 16.57 -6.19
C LEU A 93 27.88 15.64 -6.61
N ARG A 94 28.20 14.63 -5.78
CA ARG A 94 29.26 13.64 -6.06
C ARG A 94 28.65 12.30 -6.42
N SER A 95 28.94 11.84 -7.63
CA SER A 95 28.57 10.51 -8.11
C SER A 95 29.73 9.55 -7.98
N ASN A 96 29.50 8.37 -7.39
CA ASN A 96 30.45 7.26 -7.40
C ASN A 96 30.24 6.45 -8.70
N GLY A 97 31.28 5.81 -9.25
CA GLY A 97 31.26 5.14 -10.56
C GLY A 97 30.13 4.16 -10.84
N GLU A 98 29.51 3.60 -9.80
CA GLU A 98 28.34 2.72 -9.93
C GLU A 98 27.11 3.41 -10.54
N ALA A 99 26.96 4.73 -10.38
CA ALA A 99 25.82 5.46 -10.96
C ALA A 99 25.93 5.63 -12.49
N LEU A 100 27.14 5.57 -13.05
CA LEU A 100 27.35 5.66 -14.50
C LEU A 100 27.07 4.34 -15.22
N GLY A 101 27.17 3.21 -14.50
CA GLY A 101 26.82 1.88 -15.01
C GLY A 101 25.33 1.73 -15.34
N CYS A 102 24.46 2.60 -14.78
CA CYS A 102 23.02 2.59 -15.01
C CYS A 102 22.54 3.60 -16.07
N GLY A 103 23.46 4.16 -16.87
CA GLY A 103 23.12 5.06 -17.98
C GLY A 103 22.83 6.52 -17.60
N VAL A 104 23.05 6.90 -16.33
CA VAL A 104 22.73 8.25 -15.80
C VAL A 104 23.58 9.34 -16.44
N PHE A 105 24.86 9.07 -16.75
CA PHE A 105 25.61 9.88 -17.69
C PHE A 105 26.36 8.93 -18.62
N GLY A 106 25.94 8.82 -19.87
CA GLY A 106 26.67 8.00 -20.84
C GLY A 106 28.08 8.56 -21.05
N ARG A 107 29.07 8.13 -20.25
CA ARG A 107 30.51 8.50 -20.32
C ARG A 107 30.84 10.01 -20.55
N ARG A 108 29.89 10.93 -20.39
CA ARG A 108 30.01 12.36 -20.73
C ARG A 108 29.54 13.19 -19.56
N LEU A 109 30.25 14.28 -19.28
CA LEU A 109 29.85 15.26 -18.29
C LEU A 109 28.52 15.90 -18.68
N PRO A 110 27.63 16.19 -17.72
CA PRO A 110 26.41 16.92 -18.02
C PRO A 110 26.72 18.35 -18.46
N PRO A 111 25.94 18.90 -19.40
CA PRO A 111 26.17 20.25 -19.92
C PRO A 111 25.88 21.31 -18.85
N VAL A 112 26.78 22.29 -18.78
CA VAL A 112 26.59 23.50 -17.95
C VAL A 112 25.34 24.24 -18.41
N GLY A 113 24.56 24.74 -17.44
CA GLY A 113 23.31 25.46 -17.67
C GLY A 113 22.07 24.57 -17.74
N GLN A 114 22.21 23.24 -17.80
CA GLN A 114 21.08 22.33 -17.74
C GLN A 114 20.51 22.25 -16.32
N THR A 115 19.18 22.22 -16.21
CA THR A 115 18.48 21.92 -14.96
C THR A 115 18.44 20.42 -14.74
N ILE A 116 18.76 20.01 -13.52
CA ILE A 116 18.77 18.63 -13.08
C ILE A 116 17.89 18.50 -11.84
N LEU A 117 17.23 17.36 -11.71
CA LEU A 117 16.52 16.99 -10.50
C LEU A 117 17.38 16.03 -9.69
N ALA A 118 17.78 16.47 -8.50
CA ALA A 118 18.62 15.72 -7.60
C ALA A 118 17.78 15.21 -6.42
N ALA A 119 17.85 13.90 -6.17
CA ALA A 119 17.54 13.34 -4.86
C ALA A 119 18.88 13.01 -4.20
N ALA A 120 19.06 13.44 -2.95
CA ALA A 120 20.29 13.19 -2.20
C ALA A 120 19.99 12.23 -1.06
N TRP A 121 20.86 11.23 -0.88
CA TRP A 121 20.73 10.19 0.15
C TRP A 121 21.72 10.34 1.30
N SER A 122 22.75 11.17 1.14
CA SER A 122 23.67 11.57 2.20
C SER A 122 24.06 13.03 2.02
N ILE A 123 23.90 13.82 3.08
CA ILE A 123 24.32 15.22 3.17
C ILE A 123 25.65 15.21 3.95
N GLY A 124 26.76 15.43 3.27
CA GLY A 124 28.04 15.73 3.91
C GLY A 124 28.05 17.15 4.47
N GLY A 125 29.01 17.46 5.34
CA GLY A 125 29.30 18.85 5.71
C GLY A 125 29.57 19.71 4.46
N ASP A 126 29.23 21.01 4.53
CA ASP A 126 29.49 22.02 3.50
C ASP A 126 28.73 21.88 2.16
N GLY A 127 27.52 21.30 2.17
CA GLY A 127 26.66 21.27 0.98
C GLY A 127 27.06 20.24 -0.08
N VAL A 128 27.84 19.24 0.34
CA VAL A 128 28.23 18.10 -0.49
C VAL A 128 27.16 17.00 -0.38
N PHE A 129 26.57 16.63 -1.51
CA PHE A 129 25.54 15.60 -1.61
C PHE A 129 26.12 14.38 -2.33
N SER A 130 26.06 13.21 -1.69
CA SER A 130 26.41 11.97 -2.37
C SER A 130 25.22 11.46 -3.17
N LEU A 131 25.44 11.33 -4.47
CA LEU A 131 24.54 10.74 -5.44
C LEU A 131 24.80 9.22 -5.43
N SER A 132 23.94 8.45 -4.78
CA SER A 132 23.88 7.00 -5.03
C SER A 132 23.29 6.75 -6.42
N SER A 133 23.47 5.53 -6.94
CA SER A 133 23.06 5.04 -8.27
C SER A 133 21.58 5.25 -8.66
N CYS A 134 20.77 5.86 -7.79
CA CYS A 134 19.38 6.21 -8.02
C CYS A 134 19.17 7.67 -8.47
N THR A 135 20.23 8.39 -8.86
CA THR A 135 20.08 9.76 -9.36
C THR A 135 19.58 9.70 -10.79
N PHE A 136 18.34 10.13 -11.02
CA PHE A 136 17.71 10.03 -12.34
C PHE A 136 18.29 11.08 -13.30
N HIS A 137 18.87 10.61 -14.41
CA HIS A 137 19.04 11.41 -15.62
C HIS A 137 18.39 10.72 -16.80
N GLY A 138 17.39 11.40 -17.31
CA GLY A 138 16.53 11.01 -18.42
C GLY A 138 15.38 12.01 -18.40
N SER A 139 14.93 12.43 -19.58
CA SER A 139 13.75 13.29 -19.77
C SER A 139 12.71 13.11 -18.67
N GLY A 140 12.13 14.22 -18.17
CA GLY A 140 11.11 14.28 -17.12
C GLY A 140 10.27 13.01 -16.98
N ALA A 141 9.79 12.43 -18.07
CA ALA A 141 9.10 11.15 -18.25
C ALA A 141 9.18 10.08 -17.13
N ALA A 142 10.36 9.69 -16.64
CA ALA A 142 10.46 8.60 -15.65
C ALA A 142 10.07 9.06 -14.23
N LEU A 143 10.43 10.29 -13.86
CA LEU A 143 9.96 10.91 -12.62
C LEU A 143 8.60 11.59 -12.81
N GLU A 144 8.24 12.06 -14.01
CA GLU A 144 6.89 12.51 -14.42
C GLU A 144 5.86 11.38 -14.28
N ALA A 145 6.24 10.13 -14.58
CA ALA A 145 5.41 8.96 -14.35
C ALA A 145 5.32 8.57 -12.87
N LEU A 146 6.34 8.89 -12.06
CA LEU A 146 6.37 8.64 -10.61
C LEU A 146 5.74 9.77 -9.77
N LEU A 147 5.79 11.02 -10.23
CA LEU A 147 5.51 12.25 -9.48
C LEU A 147 4.56 13.23 -10.17
N GLY A 148 4.06 12.97 -11.39
CA GLY A 148 3.46 14.02 -12.24
C GLY A 148 2.56 15.02 -11.50
N PRO A 149 2.56 16.34 -11.88
CA PRO A 149 2.77 16.82 -13.25
C PRO A 149 3.71 18.05 -13.36
N GLU A 150 4.75 17.96 -14.18
CA GLU A 150 5.58 19.13 -14.58
C GLU A 150 4.76 20.17 -15.39
N SER A 151 3.64 19.75 -15.99
CA SER A 151 2.70 20.58 -16.77
C SER A 151 1.66 21.28 -15.90
N GLU A 152 1.18 20.64 -14.83
CA GLU A 152 0.15 21.18 -13.95
C GLU A 152 0.78 22.14 -12.95
N ARG A 153 1.94 21.81 -12.34
CA ARG A 153 2.61 22.75 -11.44
C ARG A 153 3.02 24.04 -12.17
N ARG A 154 3.63 23.97 -13.35
CA ARG A 154 3.95 25.18 -14.14
C ARG A 154 2.70 25.91 -14.60
N ARG A 155 1.62 25.21 -14.97
CA ARG A 155 0.31 25.84 -15.22
C ARG A 155 -0.26 26.51 -13.98
N LEU A 156 -0.10 25.93 -12.80
CA LEU A 156 -0.63 26.43 -11.54
C LEU A 156 0.21 27.59 -11.00
N ASP A 157 1.53 27.49 -11.03
CA ASP A 157 2.45 28.57 -10.69
C ASP A 157 2.21 29.74 -11.67
N ALA A 158 2.11 29.48 -13.00
CA ALA A 158 1.71 30.50 -13.96
C ALA A 158 0.28 31.02 -13.75
N ALA A 159 -0.67 30.22 -13.27
CA ALA A 159 -2.04 30.66 -12.98
C ALA A 159 -2.14 31.47 -11.68
N VAL A 160 -1.30 31.17 -10.68
CA VAL A 160 -1.13 31.98 -9.46
C VAL A 160 -0.49 33.32 -9.84
N ASP A 161 0.59 33.29 -10.62
CA ASP A 161 1.33 34.48 -11.05
C ASP A 161 0.52 35.35 -12.02
N ALA A 162 -0.31 34.75 -12.88
CA ALA A 162 -1.19 35.47 -13.81
C ALA A 162 -2.44 36.06 -13.13
N ALA A 163 -2.82 35.56 -11.96
CA ALA A 163 -3.99 36.04 -11.21
C ALA A 163 -3.68 36.13 -9.69
N PRO A 164 -2.78 37.04 -9.28
CA PRO A 164 -2.47 37.26 -7.86
C PRO A 164 -3.75 37.74 -7.16
N GLY A 165 -4.36 36.85 -6.37
CA GLY A 165 -5.64 37.07 -5.68
C GLY A 165 -6.74 36.04 -5.98
N SER A 166 -6.54 35.15 -6.95
CA SER A 166 -7.46 34.03 -7.17
C SER A 166 -7.22 32.92 -6.14
N LEU A 167 -8.27 32.55 -5.38
CA LEU A 167 -8.17 31.54 -4.33
C LEU A 167 -7.99 30.12 -4.89
N ALA A 168 -8.51 29.83 -6.08
CA ALA A 168 -8.53 28.48 -6.62
C ALA A 168 -7.12 27.93 -6.95
N PRO A 169 -6.22 28.67 -7.64
CA PRO A 169 -4.85 28.23 -7.87
C PRO A 169 -4.04 28.04 -6.58
N ILE A 170 -4.23 28.91 -5.58
CA ILE A 170 -3.55 28.83 -4.27
C ILE A 170 -4.00 27.59 -3.49
N VAL A 171 -5.31 27.35 -3.39
CA VAL A 171 -5.87 26.16 -2.73
C VAL A 171 -5.41 24.88 -3.42
N TYR A 172 -5.41 24.85 -4.75
CA TYR A 172 -5.01 23.67 -5.53
C TYR A 172 -3.51 23.38 -5.38
N ARG A 173 -2.67 24.43 -5.38
CA ARG A 173 -1.23 24.33 -5.10
C ARG A 173 -0.94 23.83 -3.69
N ALA A 174 -1.65 24.33 -2.69
CA ALA A 174 -1.51 23.88 -1.31
C ALA A 174 -1.95 22.42 -1.14
N ARG A 175 -3.05 22.00 -1.77
CA ARG A 175 -3.51 20.60 -1.79
C ARG A 175 -2.47 19.66 -2.39
N PHE A 176 -1.82 20.09 -3.47
CA PHE A 176 -0.76 19.32 -4.10
C PHE A 176 0.39 19.04 -3.12
N ARG A 177 0.77 20.02 -2.27
CA ARG A 177 1.90 19.87 -1.33
C ARG A 177 1.62 18.98 -0.13
N GLU A 178 0.36 18.83 0.29
CA GLU A 178 -0.03 18.13 1.54
C GLU A 178 0.59 16.73 1.70
N ARG A 179 0.84 16.02 0.59
CA ARG A 179 1.31 14.63 0.60
C ARG A 179 2.84 14.46 0.70
N TRP A 180 3.62 15.50 0.37
CA TRP A 180 5.09 15.40 0.26
C TRP A 180 5.84 16.53 0.97
N ASP A 181 5.20 17.68 1.18
CA ASP A 181 5.70 18.83 1.96
C ASP A 181 4.59 19.37 2.86
N PRO A 182 4.29 18.67 3.97
CA PRO A 182 3.20 19.05 4.86
C PRO A 182 3.45 20.37 5.59
N ASP A 183 4.70 20.74 5.88
CA ASP A 183 5.04 22.02 6.52
C ASP A 183 4.88 23.21 5.56
N GLY A 184 5.30 23.07 4.29
CA GLY A 184 5.04 24.08 3.27
C GLY A 184 3.56 24.21 2.92
N ALA A 185 2.82 23.10 2.89
CA ALA A 185 1.36 23.12 2.76
C ALA A 185 0.69 23.84 3.95
N ALA A 186 1.10 23.54 5.18
CA ALA A 186 0.58 24.19 6.39
C ALA A 186 0.86 25.70 6.37
N THR A 187 2.05 26.13 5.93
CA THR A 187 2.39 27.55 5.80
C THR A 187 1.49 28.26 4.80
N ALA A 188 1.25 27.66 3.63
CA ALA A 188 0.37 28.21 2.61
C ALA A 188 -1.09 28.32 3.09
N TYR A 189 -1.61 27.26 3.72
CA TYR A 189 -2.95 27.27 4.27
C TYR A 189 -3.12 28.22 5.45
N ALA A 190 -2.08 28.40 6.28
CA ALA A 190 -2.11 29.38 7.37
C ALA A 190 -2.20 30.82 6.84
N ALA A 191 -1.47 31.14 5.77
CA ALA A 191 -1.63 32.43 5.10
C ALA A 191 -3.05 32.60 4.54
N LEU A 192 -3.55 31.58 3.83
CA LEU A 192 -4.90 31.59 3.26
C LEU A 192 -6.00 31.73 4.33
N ALA A 193 -5.87 31.03 5.45
CA ALA A 193 -6.84 31.07 6.55
C ALA A 193 -6.84 32.42 7.29
N ARG A 194 -5.72 33.15 7.28
CA ARG A 194 -5.64 34.52 7.82
C ARG A 194 -6.28 35.54 6.89
N GLU A 195 -6.05 35.41 5.59
CA GLU A 195 -6.62 36.32 4.58
C GLU A 195 -8.11 36.06 4.35
N HIS A 196 -8.53 34.79 4.43
CA HIS A 196 -9.89 34.31 4.14
C HIS A 196 -10.42 33.41 5.27
N PRO A 197 -10.70 33.95 6.46
CA PRO A 197 -11.14 33.19 7.63
C PRO A 197 -12.51 32.52 7.47
N GLU A 198 -13.31 32.94 6.50
CA GLU A 198 -14.59 32.37 6.10
C GLU A 198 -14.47 31.12 5.23
N LEU A 199 -13.30 30.88 4.62
CA LEU A 199 -13.10 29.81 3.64
C LEU A 199 -12.86 28.46 4.35
N PRO A 200 -13.81 27.51 4.31
CA PRO A 200 -13.66 26.25 5.06
C PRO A 200 -12.47 25.42 4.56
N ALA A 201 -12.21 25.47 3.24
CA ALA A 201 -11.12 24.75 2.61
C ALA A 201 -9.73 25.20 3.11
N ALA A 202 -9.58 26.45 3.57
CA ALA A 202 -8.31 26.95 4.12
C ALA A 202 -8.02 26.33 5.49
N HIS A 203 -9.03 26.33 6.38
CA HIS A 203 -8.93 25.75 7.72
C HIS A 203 -8.80 24.22 7.69
N LEU A 204 -9.59 23.56 6.83
CA LEU A 204 -9.51 22.12 6.63
C LEU A 204 -8.14 21.71 6.08
N GLY A 205 -7.64 22.42 5.06
CA GLY A 205 -6.30 22.22 4.50
C GLY A 205 -5.19 22.45 5.51
N LEU A 206 -5.28 23.53 6.30
CA LEU A 206 -4.32 23.82 7.38
C LEU A 206 -4.28 22.69 8.41
N GLY A 207 -5.44 22.30 8.92
CA GLY A 207 -5.56 21.23 9.90
C GLY A 207 -5.02 19.89 9.39
N ARG A 208 -5.34 19.53 8.15
CA ARG A 208 -4.85 18.32 7.49
C ARG A 208 -3.33 18.35 7.29
N ALA A 209 -2.78 19.46 6.79
CA ALA A 209 -1.34 19.64 6.60
C ALA A 209 -0.57 19.56 7.93
N LEU A 210 -1.07 20.20 8.99
CA LEU A 210 -0.47 20.13 10.34
C LEU A 210 -0.53 18.72 10.92
N LEU A 211 -1.60 17.96 10.68
CA LEU A 211 -1.67 16.55 11.08
C LEU A 211 -0.68 15.68 10.32
N TYR A 212 -0.46 15.92 9.02
CA TYR A 212 0.60 15.26 8.26
C TYR A 212 2.00 15.62 8.77
N ALA A 213 2.21 16.87 9.19
CA ALA A 213 3.43 17.33 9.85
C ALA A 213 3.57 16.88 11.32
N THR A 214 2.69 16.01 11.83
CA THR A 214 2.65 15.51 13.22
C THR A 214 2.41 16.58 14.31
N ARG A 215 1.93 17.77 13.94
CA ARG A 215 1.69 18.92 14.81
C ARG A 215 0.23 18.98 15.26
N ALA A 216 -0.20 17.95 15.98
CA ALA A 216 -1.61 17.77 16.36
C ALA A 216 -2.18 18.92 17.20
N ALA A 217 -1.41 19.46 18.14
CA ALA A 217 -1.82 20.59 18.98
C ALA A 217 -2.18 21.82 18.16
N GLU A 218 -1.40 22.09 17.12
CA GLU A 218 -1.60 23.24 16.23
C GLU A 218 -2.73 23.01 15.22
N ALA A 219 -3.02 21.74 14.90
CA ALA A 219 -4.11 21.40 14.00
C ALA A 219 -5.50 21.61 14.64
N VAL A 220 -5.62 21.44 15.97
CA VAL A 220 -6.91 21.49 16.69
C VAL A 220 -7.69 22.78 16.40
N PRO A 221 -7.13 24.00 16.59
CA PRO A 221 -7.90 25.24 16.37
C PRO A 221 -8.35 25.42 14.91
N ALA A 222 -7.50 25.04 13.95
CA ALA A 222 -7.84 25.09 12.53
C ALA A 222 -9.00 24.13 12.21
N LEU A 223 -8.99 22.93 12.78
CA LEU A 223 -10.02 21.92 12.55
C LEU A 223 -11.33 22.25 13.27
N GLU A 224 -11.28 22.83 14.48
CA GLU A 224 -12.47 23.38 15.16
C GLU A 224 -13.14 24.45 14.30
N ARG A 225 -12.35 25.33 13.68
CA ARG A 225 -12.87 26.34 12.79
C ARG A 225 -13.48 25.74 11.52
N ALA A 226 -12.84 24.74 10.93
CA ALA A 226 -13.38 24.02 9.78
C ALA A 226 -14.72 23.33 10.11
N VAL A 227 -14.82 22.64 11.25
CA VAL A 227 -16.08 22.02 11.73
C VAL A 227 -17.19 23.07 11.89
N ALA A 228 -16.88 24.22 12.48
CA ALA A 228 -17.86 25.29 12.67
C ALA A 228 -18.39 25.86 11.34
N LEU A 229 -17.57 25.89 10.30
CA LEU A 229 -17.95 26.39 8.97
C LEU A 229 -18.70 25.36 8.13
N THR A 230 -18.49 24.06 8.37
CA THR A 230 -19.11 22.96 7.62
C THR A 230 -19.64 21.86 8.55
N PRO A 231 -20.68 22.13 9.37
CA PRO A 231 -21.14 21.20 10.40
C PRO A 231 -21.75 19.90 9.86
N SER A 232 -22.20 19.90 8.60
CA SER A 232 -22.69 18.69 7.91
C SER A 232 -21.59 17.89 7.21
N ASP A 233 -20.38 18.44 7.10
CA ASP A 233 -19.24 17.76 6.50
C ASP A 233 -18.54 16.91 7.57
N PRO A 234 -18.46 15.57 7.40
CA PRO A 234 -17.82 14.70 8.37
C PRO A 234 -16.29 14.83 8.39
N GLU A 235 -15.65 15.32 7.33
CA GLU A 235 -14.18 15.31 7.21
C GLU A 235 -13.48 16.18 8.28
N PRO A 236 -13.85 17.47 8.49
CA PRO A 236 -13.24 18.29 9.53
C PRO A 236 -13.40 17.70 10.93
N ALA A 237 -14.57 17.13 11.23
CA ALA A 237 -14.85 16.52 12.52
C ALA A 237 -13.98 15.28 12.76
N GLY A 238 -13.80 14.44 11.73
CA GLY A 238 -12.93 13.26 11.76
C GLY A 238 -11.42 13.59 11.83
N LEU A 239 -11.00 14.74 11.34
CA LEU A 239 -9.63 15.23 11.53
C LEU A 239 -9.45 15.87 12.92
N LEU A 240 -10.42 16.63 13.42
CA LEU A 240 -10.36 17.27 14.75
C LEU A 240 -10.24 16.21 15.86
N ALA A 241 -11.14 15.24 15.80
CA ALA A 241 -11.06 13.93 16.43
C ALA A 241 -9.63 13.36 16.53
N GLN A 242 -9.00 13.20 15.37
CA GLN A 242 -7.67 12.63 15.23
C GLN A 242 -6.62 13.50 15.93
N ALA A 243 -6.72 14.82 15.77
CA ALA A 243 -5.82 15.78 16.42
C ALA A 243 -5.90 15.66 17.95
N ARG A 244 -7.13 15.62 18.51
CA ARG A 244 -7.36 15.45 19.95
C ARG A 244 -6.87 14.09 20.47
N PHE A 245 -7.09 13.01 19.71
CA PHE A 245 -6.57 11.69 20.07
C PHE A 245 -5.04 11.67 20.17
N ARG A 246 -4.32 12.29 19.23
CA ARG A 246 -2.86 12.40 19.28
C ARG A 246 -2.33 13.18 20.50
N LEU A 247 -3.19 13.98 21.12
CA LEU A 247 -2.90 14.74 22.35
C LEU A 247 -3.27 13.98 23.63
N GLY A 248 -3.67 12.70 23.51
CA GLY A 248 -4.02 11.87 24.66
C GLY A 248 -5.48 11.98 25.11
N ASP A 249 -6.30 12.75 24.41
CA ASP A 249 -7.75 12.79 24.65
C ASP A 249 -8.42 11.57 24.01
N SER A 250 -8.33 10.44 24.71
CA SER A 250 -8.98 9.20 24.26
C SER A 250 -10.50 9.25 24.39
N ALA A 251 -11.06 10.18 25.19
CA ALA A 251 -12.49 10.39 25.32
C ALA A 251 -13.07 11.12 24.10
N ALA A 252 -12.27 11.93 23.41
CA ALA A 252 -12.66 12.52 22.12
C ALA A 252 -13.11 11.45 21.11
N LEU A 253 -12.49 10.25 21.13
CA LEU A 253 -12.82 9.12 20.26
C LEU A 253 -14.07 8.33 20.66
N ASP A 254 -14.52 8.42 21.91
CA ASP A 254 -15.61 7.56 22.40
C ASP A 254 -16.97 7.88 21.73
N GLY A 255 -17.10 9.05 21.09
CA GLY A 255 -18.24 9.42 20.24
C GLY A 255 -18.00 9.32 18.72
N LEU A 256 -16.77 9.11 18.29
CA LEU A 256 -16.41 9.13 16.87
C LEU A 256 -16.60 7.75 16.27
N ARG A 257 -17.79 7.55 15.75
CA ARG A 257 -18.13 6.39 14.91
C ARG A 257 -17.82 6.64 13.44
N ASN A 258 -17.14 7.73 13.09
CA ASN A 258 -16.82 8.04 11.69
C ASN A 258 -15.33 8.31 11.49
N PHE A 259 -14.71 7.41 10.75
CA PHE A 259 -13.31 7.37 10.33
C PHE A 259 -13.22 7.29 8.80
N GLN A 260 -14.26 7.70 8.08
CA GLN A 260 -14.30 7.57 6.63
C GLN A 260 -13.17 8.37 5.98
N GLY A 261 -12.45 7.75 5.04
CA GLY A 261 -11.39 8.39 4.25
C GLY A 261 -10.15 8.79 5.05
N ILE A 262 -10.09 8.48 6.35
CA ILE A 262 -8.98 8.87 7.22
C ILE A 262 -7.67 8.23 6.73
N ARG A 263 -6.57 9.00 6.74
CA ARG A 263 -5.23 8.47 6.44
C ARG A 263 -4.33 8.60 7.66
N LEU A 264 -3.86 7.46 8.18
CA LEU A 264 -3.07 7.39 9.40
C LEU A 264 -1.92 6.39 9.29
N ARG A 265 -0.78 6.72 9.92
CA ARG A 265 0.30 5.74 10.09
C ARG A 265 -0.05 4.69 11.14
N ARG A 266 -0.65 5.11 12.26
CA ARG A 266 -0.99 4.23 13.38
C ARG A 266 -2.32 4.67 13.99
N LEU A 267 -3.17 3.70 14.29
CA LEU A 267 -4.39 3.91 15.05
C LEU A 267 -4.58 2.71 15.99
N ASP A 268 -4.64 2.98 17.30
CA ASP A 268 -4.88 1.96 18.33
C ASP A 268 -6.22 2.23 19.03
N LEU A 269 -7.15 1.31 18.83
CA LEU A 269 -8.49 1.28 19.39
C LEU A 269 -8.76 -0.07 20.08
N THR A 270 -7.71 -0.71 20.60
CA THR A 270 -7.80 -2.01 21.28
C THR A 270 -8.84 -1.95 22.43
N GLY A 271 -9.75 -2.94 22.46
CA GLY A 271 -10.75 -3.10 23.52
C GLY A 271 -11.88 -2.06 23.52
N ARG A 272 -11.97 -1.19 22.51
CA ARG A 272 -12.96 -0.11 22.47
C ARG A 272 -14.32 -0.59 21.94
N ASP A 273 -15.38 0.08 22.35
CA ASP A 273 -16.69 -0.02 21.69
C ASP A 273 -16.68 0.85 20.44
N LEU A 274 -16.77 0.21 19.28
CA LEU A 274 -16.75 0.79 17.95
C LEU A 274 -17.91 0.23 17.11
N ARG A 275 -19.02 -0.14 17.77
CA ARG A 275 -20.21 -0.61 17.08
C ARG A 275 -20.68 0.45 16.09
N HIS A 276 -20.99 0.04 14.87
CA HIS A 276 -21.39 0.93 13.78
C HIS A 276 -20.34 1.97 13.38
N ALA A 277 -19.07 1.78 13.75
CA ALA A 277 -18.01 2.65 13.30
C ALA A 277 -17.80 2.54 11.77
N ASN A 278 -17.55 3.66 11.12
CA ASN A 278 -17.40 3.79 9.69
C ASN A 278 -15.92 4.05 9.34
N PHE A 279 -15.20 3.01 8.93
CA PHE A 279 -13.85 3.05 8.38
C PHE A 279 -13.84 2.96 6.85
N THR A 280 -14.95 3.29 6.18
CA THR A 280 -15.02 3.23 4.72
C THR A 280 -13.91 4.09 4.09
N ASP A 281 -13.20 3.57 3.10
CA ASP A 281 -12.08 4.23 2.42
C ASP A 281 -10.92 4.69 3.35
N ALA A 282 -10.87 4.19 4.59
CA ALA A 282 -9.78 4.52 5.51
C ALA A 282 -8.46 3.88 5.07
N ALA A 283 -7.35 4.62 5.13
CA ALA A 283 -6.00 4.10 4.90
C ALA A 283 -5.19 4.17 6.20
N ILE A 284 -4.92 3.02 6.84
CA ILE A 284 -4.25 2.95 8.14
C ILE A 284 -3.09 1.96 8.08
N ASP A 285 -1.84 2.43 8.13
CA ASP A 285 -0.69 1.51 7.98
C ASP A 285 -0.58 0.51 9.13
N GLU A 286 -0.77 0.95 10.38
CA GLU A 286 -0.70 0.13 11.59
C GLU A 286 -2.00 0.28 12.39
N PHE A 287 -2.98 -0.59 12.10
CA PHE A 287 -4.27 -0.61 12.77
C PHE A 287 -4.30 -1.67 13.89
N ARG A 288 -4.50 -1.24 15.14
CA ARG A 288 -4.72 -2.13 16.29
C ARG A 288 -6.13 -1.94 16.82
N SER A 289 -6.92 -2.99 16.82
CA SER A 289 -8.27 -3.02 17.39
C SER A 289 -8.59 -4.39 17.97
N GLY A 290 -7.58 -5.06 18.53
CA GLY A 290 -7.75 -6.33 19.22
C GLY A 290 -8.77 -6.20 20.35
N HIS A 291 -9.59 -7.23 20.56
CA HIS A 291 -10.66 -7.24 21.58
C HIS A 291 -11.72 -6.13 21.47
N ALA A 292 -11.71 -5.33 20.39
CA ALA A 292 -12.70 -4.27 20.21
C ALA A 292 -14.08 -4.84 19.80
N ASP A 293 -15.14 -4.11 20.14
CA ASP A 293 -16.49 -4.37 19.67
C ASP A 293 -16.74 -3.58 18.38
N LEU A 294 -16.59 -4.25 17.25
CA LEU A 294 -16.72 -3.74 15.89
C LEU A 294 -17.99 -4.25 15.21
N ARG A 295 -19.02 -4.62 16.00
CA ARG A 295 -20.26 -5.16 15.43
C ARG A 295 -20.90 -4.14 14.50
N ALA A 296 -21.26 -4.60 13.30
CA ALA A 296 -21.82 -3.78 12.24
C ALA A 296 -20.97 -2.54 11.86
N ALA A 297 -19.66 -2.57 12.10
CA ALA A 297 -18.74 -1.56 11.57
C ALA A 297 -18.55 -1.73 10.05
N SER A 298 -18.29 -0.63 9.35
CA SER A 298 -17.92 -0.64 7.93
C SER A 298 -16.42 -0.45 7.77
N PHE A 299 -15.79 -1.32 6.98
CA PHE A 299 -14.40 -1.29 6.52
C PHE A 299 -14.34 -1.33 4.99
N ARG A 300 -15.43 -0.96 4.34
CA ARG A 300 -15.57 -1.04 2.89
C ARG A 300 -14.45 -0.25 2.21
N HIS A 301 -13.73 -0.89 1.30
CA HIS A 301 -12.61 -0.30 0.55
C HIS A 301 -11.52 0.33 1.44
N ALA A 302 -11.45 -0.05 2.72
CA ALA A 302 -10.37 0.37 3.59
C ALA A 302 -9.07 -0.33 3.17
N TYR A 303 -7.96 0.31 3.47
CA TYR A 303 -6.61 -0.18 3.24
C TYR A 303 -5.85 -0.19 4.56
N PHE A 304 -5.45 -1.37 5.01
CA PHE A 304 -4.49 -1.51 6.10
C PHE A 304 -3.13 -1.89 5.53
N GLY A 305 -2.14 -1.03 5.79
CA GLY A 305 -0.85 -1.05 5.10
C GLY A 305 0.05 -2.24 5.43
N ALA A 306 1.33 -2.12 5.09
CA ALA A 306 2.30 -3.22 5.18
C ALA A 306 2.61 -3.69 6.61
N ALA A 307 2.20 -2.94 7.64
CA ALA A 307 2.27 -3.43 9.01
C ALA A 307 1.04 -4.30 9.29
N SER A 308 1.24 -5.49 9.86
CA SER A 308 0.14 -6.41 10.16
C SER A 308 -0.92 -5.71 11.03
N ALA A 309 -2.10 -5.45 10.46
CA ALA A 309 -3.24 -4.99 11.24
C ALA A 309 -3.64 -6.06 12.25
N ASP A 310 -3.96 -5.66 13.47
CA ASP A 310 -4.28 -6.58 14.56
C ASP A 310 -5.71 -6.35 15.06
N LEU A 311 -6.58 -7.30 14.73
CA LEU A 311 -7.97 -7.39 15.17
C LEU A 311 -8.22 -8.71 15.91
N ARG A 312 -7.19 -9.26 16.57
CA ARG A 312 -7.29 -10.51 17.33
C ARG A 312 -8.44 -10.42 18.35
N ALA A 313 -9.24 -11.47 18.44
CA ALA A 313 -10.38 -11.57 19.35
C ALA A 313 -11.37 -10.39 19.27
N ALA A 314 -11.37 -9.60 18.20
CA ALA A 314 -12.36 -8.54 18.00
C ALA A 314 -13.72 -9.13 17.61
N ASP A 315 -14.79 -8.42 17.95
CA ASP A 315 -16.16 -8.77 17.55
C ASP A 315 -16.57 -7.99 16.31
N LEU A 316 -16.45 -8.61 15.15
CA LEU A 316 -16.76 -8.09 13.81
C LEU A 316 -18.09 -8.65 13.28
N ARG A 317 -18.98 -9.16 14.14
CA ARG A 317 -20.24 -9.75 13.69
C ARG A 317 -21.03 -8.73 12.88
N ARG A 318 -21.49 -9.15 11.70
CA ARG A 318 -22.23 -8.30 10.74
C ARG A 318 -21.46 -7.07 10.23
N ALA A 319 -20.13 -7.04 10.38
CA ALA A 319 -19.31 -5.98 9.80
C ALA A 319 -19.28 -6.07 8.26
N ASP A 320 -19.07 -4.94 7.61
CA ASP A 320 -18.94 -4.83 6.15
C ASP A 320 -17.48 -4.58 5.77
N LEU A 321 -16.76 -5.63 5.36
CA LEU A 321 -15.36 -5.62 4.95
C LEU A 321 -15.22 -5.75 3.41
N VAL A 322 -16.25 -5.39 2.65
CA VAL A 322 -16.23 -5.49 1.18
C VAL A 322 -15.05 -4.70 0.59
N GLY A 323 -14.21 -5.37 -0.19
CA GLY A 323 -13.03 -4.76 -0.81
C GLY A 323 -11.98 -4.25 0.18
N LEU A 324 -11.99 -4.70 1.44
CA LEU A 324 -10.92 -4.41 2.40
C LEU A 324 -9.60 -4.97 1.88
N GLU A 325 -8.56 -4.14 1.85
CA GLU A 325 -7.19 -4.55 1.57
C GLU A 325 -6.40 -4.57 2.88
N ALA A 326 -6.12 -5.77 3.42
CA ALA A 326 -5.38 -5.91 4.67
C ALA A 326 -4.55 -7.19 4.64
N ARG A 327 -3.44 -7.15 3.91
CA ARG A 327 -2.53 -8.29 3.79
C ARG A 327 -1.91 -8.57 5.17
N GLN A 328 -1.77 -9.85 5.51
CA GLN A 328 -1.21 -10.28 6.80
C GLN A 328 -2.00 -9.82 8.05
N ILE A 329 -3.28 -9.47 7.90
CA ILE A 329 -4.13 -9.11 9.05
C ILE A 329 -4.24 -10.27 10.05
N ASN A 330 -4.16 -9.95 11.34
CA ASN A 330 -4.38 -10.89 12.42
C ASN A 330 -5.84 -10.82 12.90
N LEU A 331 -6.61 -11.86 12.60
CA LEU A 331 -8.00 -12.08 12.99
C LEU A 331 -8.14 -13.35 13.85
N ASN A 332 -7.06 -13.79 14.49
CA ASN A 332 -7.09 -14.97 15.37
C ASN A 332 -8.14 -14.82 16.47
N ALA A 333 -8.95 -15.86 16.67
CA ALA A 333 -10.08 -15.88 17.61
C ALA A 333 -11.13 -14.77 17.42
N ALA A 334 -11.09 -14.01 16.32
CA ALA A 334 -12.08 -12.96 16.04
C ALA A 334 -13.44 -13.57 15.69
N ARG A 335 -14.50 -12.78 15.90
CA ARG A 335 -15.88 -13.17 15.55
C ARG A 335 -16.36 -12.38 14.35
N LEU A 336 -16.39 -13.00 13.18
CA LEU A 336 -16.85 -12.44 11.91
C LEU A 336 -18.22 -12.99 11.48
N ASP A 337 -19.00 -13.61 12.37
CA ASP A 337 -20.28 -14.23 11.99
C ASP A 337 -21.18 -13.24 11.22
N GLN A 338 -21.71 -13.68 10.07
CA GLN A 338 -22.58 -12.89 9.18
C GLN A 338 -21.94 -11.62 8.59
N SER A 339 -20.61 -11.51 8.58
CA SER A 339 -19.93 -10.38 7.94
C SER A 339 -19.84 -10.52 6.41
N ARG A 340 -19.55 -9.41 5.74
CA ARG A 340 -19.30 -9.36 4.29
C ARG A 340 -17.83 -9.08 4.04
N LEU A 341 -17.21 -9.85 3.16
CA LEU A 341 -15.83 -9.76 2.72
C LEU A 341 -15.73 -9.91 1.20
N ASP A 342 -16.82 -9.64 0.46
CA ASP A 342 -16.84 -9.78 -1.00
C ASP A 342 -15.73 -8.93 -1.62
N GLY A 343 -14.88 -9.56 -2.45
CA GLY A 343 -13.74 -8.91 -3.08
C GLY A 343 -12.64 -8.41 -2.14
N ALA A 344 -12.65 -8.77 -0.85
CA ALA A 344 -11.58 -8.38 0.08
C ALA A 344 -10.24 -9.05 -0.29
N ALA A 345 -9.14 -8.33 -0.12
CA ALA A 345 -7.78 -8.81 -0.34
C ALA A 345 -7.06 -9.02 1.00
N LEU A 346 -7.11 -10.26 1.49
CA LEU A 346 -6.65 -10.67 2.83
C LEU A 346 -5.60 -11.79 2.73
N ASP A 347 -4.70 -11.70 1.75
CA ASP A 347 -3.63 -12.69 1.60
C ASP A 347 -2.79 -12.76 2.88
N HIS A 348 -2.36 -13.97 3.26
CA HIS A 348 -1.56 -14.26 4.46
C HIS A 348 -2.26 -13.94 5.80
N ALA A 349 -3.56 -13.65 5.78
CA ALA A 349 -4.34 -13.38 6.98
C ALA A 349 -4.38 -14.57 7.95
N GLN A 350 -4.42 -14.27 9.25
CA GLN A 350 -4.48 -15.27 10.31
C GLN A 350 -5.89 -15.32 10.90
N PHE A 351 -6.53 -16.48 10.85
CA PHE A 351 -7.90 -16.75 11.31
C PHE A 351 -7.96 -17.93 12.29
N VAL A 352 -6.87 -18.23 12.99
CA VAL A 352 -6.79 -19.41 13.87
C VAL A 352 -7.86 -19.33 14.95
N GLY A 353 -8.75 -20.34 15.00
CA GLY A 353 -9.87 -20.38 15.95
C GLY A 353 -10.92 -19.28 15.77
N ALA A 354 -10.90 -18.55 14.64
CA ALA A 354 -11.89 -17.50 14.37
C ALA A 354 -13.26 -18.08 14.00
N SER A 355 -14.32 -17.32 14.25
CA SER A 355 -15.70 -17.67 13.90
C SER A 355 -16.13 -16.87 12.68
N LEU A 356 -16.26 -17.51 11.53
CA LEU A 356 -16.66 -16.94 10.24
C LEU A 356 -17.97 -17.57 9.73
N ARG A 357 -18.92 -17.83 10.62
CA ARG A 357 -20.16 -18.51 10.24
C ARG A 357 -21.01 -17.63 9.34
N ASN A 358 -21.53 -18.21 8.26
CA ASN A 358 -22.42 -17.53 7.31
C ASN A 358 -21.84 -16.22 6.73
N ILE A 359 -20.51 -16.11 6.58
CA ILE A 359 -19.90 -14.96 5.90
C ILE A 359 -20.19 -14.98 4.40
N HIS A 360 -20.11 -13.81 3.77
CA HIS A 360 -20.06 -13.69 2.31
C HIS A 360 -18.66 -13.24 1.91
N ALA A 361 -17.93 -14.03 1.13
CA ALA A 361 -16.57 -13.71 0.69
C ALA A 361 -16.37 -14.07 -0.78
N GLN A 362 -17.39 -13.77 -1.60
CA GLN A 362 -17.35 -14.08 -3.03
C GLN A 362 -16.21 -13.30 -3.69
N SER A 363 -15.42 -13.98 -4.53
CA SER A 363 -14.28 -13.39 -5.24
C SER A 363 -13.22 -12.73 -4.35
N ALA A 364 -13.18 -13.01 -3.04
CA ALA A 364 -12.11 -12.54 -2.15
C ALA A 364 -10.78 -13.25 -2.44
N THR A 365 -9.66 -12.63 -2.10
CA THR A 365 -8.35 -13.29 -2.08
C THR A 365 -7.93 -13.58 -0.64
N LEU A 366 -7.76 -14.86 -0.35
CA LEU A 366 -7.41 -15.40 0.97
C LEU A 366 -6.22 -16.37 0.82
N GLU A 367 -5.35 -16.11 -0.16
CA GLU A 367 -4.19 -16.94 -0.46
C GLU A 367 -3.24 -16.96 0.75
N HIS A 368 -2.64 -18.12 1.03
CA HIS A 368 -1.79 -18.34 2.21
C HIS A 368 -2.50 -18.07 3.57
N GLY A 369 -3.83 -17.96 3.59
CA GLY A 369 -4.59 -17.73 4.81
C GLY A 369 -4.51 -18.92 5.79
N ASN A 370 -4.46 -18.63 7.09
CA ASN A 370 -4.40 -19.64 8.13
C ASN A 370 -5.74 -19.74 8.86
N PHE A 371 -6.58 -20.70 8.47
CA PHE A 371 -7.91 -20.98 9.01
C PHE A 371 -7.93 -22.18 9.95
N ARG A 372 -6.79 -22.56 10.53
CA ARG A 372 -6.72 -23.73 11.41
C ARG A 372 -7.73 -23.61 12.55
N ARG A 373 -8.56 -24.64 12.74
CA ARG A 373 -9.63 -24.67 13.76
C ARG A 373 -10.65 -23.53 13.67
N ALA A 374 -10.74 -22.84 12.53
CA ALA A 374 -11.74 -21.82 12.31
C ALA A 374 -13.12 -22.45 12.01
N ASP A 375 -14.20 -21.72 12.34
CA ASP A 375 -15.56 -22.12 12.01
C ASP A 375 -16.10 -21.29 10.84
N LEU A 376 -16.11 -21.88 9.65
CA LEU A 376 -16.65 -21.28 8.43
C LEU A 376 -18.01 -21.90 8.06
N SER A 377 -18.73 -22.53 8.98
CA SER A 377 -19.99 -23.20 8.63
C SER A 377 -21.00 -22.26 7.97
N GLY A 378 -21.55 -22.70 6.84
CA GLY A 378 -22.47 -21.91 6.00
C GLY A 378 -21.83 -20.74 5.24
N ALA A 379 -20.50 -20.57 5.25
CA ALA A 379 -19.84 -19.50 4.51
C ALA A 379 -20.02 -19.62 3.00
N ARG A 380 -20.13 -18.47 2.32
CA ARG A 380 -20.19 -18.35 0.86
C ARG A 380 -18.84 -17.92 0.31
N LEU A 381 -18.11 -18.86 -0.28
CA LEU A 381 -16.76 -18.73 -0.81
C LEU A 381 -16.73 -18.99 -2.34
N LEU A 382 -17.81 -18.62 -3.04
CA LEU A 382 -17.94 -18.79 -4.49
C LEU A 382 -16.83 -18.01 -5.21
N GLY A 383 -16.02 -18.71 -6.01
CA GLY A 383 -14.95 -18.09 -6.82
C GLY A 383 -13.81 -17.46 -6.01
N THR A 384 -13.72 -17.71 -4.71
CA THR A 384 -12.66 -17.20 -3.83
C THR A 384 -11.31 -17.85 -4.17
N SER A 385 -10.22 -17.08 -4.09
CA SER A 385 -8.86 -17.65 -4.16
C SER A 385 -8.40 -18.07 -2.77
N LEU A 386 -8.13 -19.37 -2.60
CA LEU A 386 -7.73 -20.02 -1.34
C LEU A 386 -6.40 -20.77 -1.49
N ARG A 387 -5.60 -20.41 -2.50
CA ARG A 387 -4.35 -21.10 -2.82
C ARG A 387 -3.42 -21.10 -1.61
N TYR A 388 -2.78 -22.24 -1.34
CA TYR A 388 -1.84 -22.40 -0.23
C TYR A 388 -2.42 -22.12 1.18
N ALA A 389 -3.73 -21.97 1.32
CA ALA A 389 -4.36 -21.77 2.61
C ALA A 389 -4.33 -23.05 3.47
N SER A 390 -4.42 -22.91 4.78
CA SER A 390 -4.53 -24.02 5.73
C SER A 390 -5.87 -24.00 6.44
N PHE A 391 -6.64 -25.07 6.29
CA PHE A 391 -7.93 -25.33 6.93
C PHE A 391 -7.86 -26.52 7.87
N VAL A 392 -6.68 -26.85 8.40
CA VAL A 392 -6.50 -28.03 9.26
C VAL A 392 -7.45 -27.94 10.47
N ASP A 393 -8.23 -28.99 10.68
CA ASP A 393 -9.27 -29.09 11.71
C ASP A 393 -10.36 -27.99 11.65
N ALA A 394 -10.54 -27.32 10.50
CA ALA A 394 -11.56 -26.28 10.35
C ALA A 394 -12.96 -26.87 10.13
N ASN A 395 -13.99 -26.17 10.58
CA ASN A 395 -15.38 -26.50 10.28
C ASN A 395 -15.82 -25.79 8.99
N LEU A 396 -16.04 -26.55 7.91
CA LEU A 396 -16.48 -26.07 6.60
C LEU A 396 -17.88 -26.60 6.25
N ARG A 397 -18.68 -27.00 7.25
CA ARG A 397 -19.99 -27.61 7.01
C ARG A 397 -20.92 -26.69 6.23
N GLY A 398 -21.56 -27.22 5.21
CA GLY A 398 -22.53 -26.47 4.41
C GLY A 398 -21.94 -25.25 3.68
N THR A 399 -20.62 -25.17 3.52
CA THR A 399 -19.98 -24.07 2.80
C THR A 399 -20.24 -24.16 1.29
N ASP A 400 -20.35 -23.01 0.64
CA ASP A 400 -20.41 -22.90 -0.81
C ASP A 400 -19.02 -22.53 -1.34
N LEU A 401 -18.29 -23.52 -1.84
CA LEU A 401 -16.95 -23.42 -2.40
C LEU A 401 -16.95 -23.56 -3.93
N ARG A 402 -18.11 -23.41 -4.58
CA ARG A 402 -18.22 -23.60 -6.03
C ARG A 402 -17.24 -22.67 -6.77
N GLY A 403 -16.52 -23.21 -7.74
CA GLY A 403 -15.55 -22.44 -8.53
C GLY A 403 -14.35 -21.86 -7.75
N ALA A 404 -14.18 -22.17 -6.46
CA ALA A 404 -13.05 -21.67 -5.68
C ALA A 404 -11.71 -22.25 -6.18
N ASP A 405 -10.65 -21.46 -6.08
CA ASP A 405 -9.30 -21.90 -6.42
C ASP A 405 -8.57 -22.36 -5.14
N MET A 406 -8.53 -23.68 -4.91
CA MET A 406 -7.99 -24.29 -3.68
C MET A 406 -6.69 -25.05 -3.94
N ARG A 407 -5.89 -24.59 -4.92
CA ARG A 407 -4.63 -25.22 -5.27
C ARG A 407 -3.67 -25.22 -4.08
N ALA A 408 -3.08 -26.38 -3.81
CA ALA A 408 -2.15 -26.58 -2.70
C ALA A 408 -2.70 -26.18 -1.31
N THR A 409 -4.03 -26.19 -1.12
CA THR A 409 -4.66 -25.96 0.18
C THR A 409 -4.56 -27.22 1.07
N ASP A 410 -4.39 -27.03 2.37
CA ASP A 410 -4.35 -28.11 3.36
C ASP A 410 -5.70 -28.22 4.10
N LEU A 411 -6.48 -29.26 3.81
CA LEU A 411 -7.80 -29.54 4.39
C LEU A 411 -7.77 -30.70 5.39
N ARG A 412 -6.59 -31.10 5.90
CA ARG A 412 -6.50 -32.26 6.80
C ARG A 412 -7.40 -32.12 8.02
N GLY A 413 -8.20 -33.15 8.30
CA GLY A 413 -9.13 -33.14 9.44
C GLY A 413 -10.29 -32.14 9.34
N ALA A 414 -10.42 -31.41 8.23
CA ALA A 414 -11.49 -30.43 8.06
C ALA A 414 -12.86 -31.10 7.90
N ASP A 415 -13.92 -30.45 8.38
CA ASP A 415 -15.29 -30.94 8.27
C ASP A 415 -16.01 -30.34 7.05
N LEU A 416 -16.08 -31.10 5.96
CA LEU A 416 -16.71 -30.71 4.68
C LEU A 416 -18.15 -31.23 4.54
N ARG A 417 -18.80 -31.71 5.60
CA ARG A 417 -20.15 -32.28 5.51
C ARG A 417 -21.15 -31.27 4.96
N GLY A 418 -21.85 -31.66 3.90
CA GLY A 418 -22.79 -30.78 3.17
C GLY A 418 -22.17 -29.61 2.40
N ALA A 419 -20.84 -29.51 2.30
CA ALA A 419 -20.18 -28.48 1.51
C ALA A 419 -20.36 -28.72 0.00
N ASP A 420 -20.43 -27.65 -0.80
CA ASP A 420 -20.52 -27.71 -2.26
C ASP A 420 -19.24 -27.19 -2.90
N LEU A 421 -18.40 -28.11 -3.40
CA LEU A 421 -17.12 -27.82 -4.04
C LEU A 421 -17.20 -27.97 -5.58
N ARG A 422 -18.40 -28.00 -6.18
CA ARG A 422 -18.52 -28.21 -7.63
C ARG A 422 -17.78 -27.12 -8.40
N GLY A 423 -16.89 -27.54 -9.31
CA GLY A 423 -16.08 -26.64 -10.12
C GLY A 423 -14.90 -26.01 -9.39
N ALA A 424 -14.65 -26.34 -8.12
CA ALA A 424 -13.45 -25.91 -7.41
C ALA A 424 -12.20 -26.59 -8.00
N ASN A 425 -11.08 -25.86 -8.03
CA ASN A 425 -9.79 -26.39 -8.42
C ASN A 425 -9.06 -26.97 -7.20
N LEU A 426 -8.95 -28.29 -7.14
CA LEU A 426 -8.33 -29.03 -6.03
C LEU A 426 -6.92 -29.54 -6.35
N ALA A 427 -6.24 -29.01 -7.37
CA ALA A 427 -4.92 -29.51 -7.73
C ALA A 427 -3.90 -29.33 -6.58
N GLY A 428 -3.32 -30.45 -6.13
CA GLY A 428 -2.39 -30.48 -4.99
C GLY A 428 -3.02 -30.26 -3.62
N VAL A 429 -4.35 -30.31 -3.50
CA VAL A 429 -5.02 -30.20 -2.21
C VAL A 429 -4.70 -31.41 -1.34
N ASN A 430 -4.60 -31.22 -0.02
CA ASN A 430 -4.48 -32.33 0.93
C ASN A 430 -5.82 -32.55 1.65
N LEU A 431 -6.52 -33.63 1.32
CA LEU A 431 -7.83 -33.99 1.88
C LEU A 431 -7.76 -35.09 2.95
N ALA A 432 -6.56 -35.52 3.36
CA ALA A 432 -6.41 -36.65 4.27
C ALA A 432 -7.17 -36.42 5.59
N ALA A 433 -7.95 -37.41 6.00
CA ALA A 433 -8.82 -37.35 7.19
C ALA A 433 -9.89 -36.24 7.18
N ALA A 434 -10.15 -35.59 6.04
CA ALA A 434 -11.27 -34.65 5.94
C ALA A 434 -12.61 -35.39 6.02
N PHE A 435 -13.58 -34.85 6.75
CA PHE A 435 -14.90 -35.47 6.91
C PHE A 435 -15.84 -35.07 5.77
N HIS A 436 -16.55 -36.02 5.18
CA HIS A 436 -17.63 -35.75 4.23
C HIS A 436 -18.89 -36.57 4.50
N ASP A 437 -20.00 -36.18 3.88
CA ASP A 437 -21.27 -36.91 3.94
C ASP A 437 -21.92 -37.04 2.55
N CYS A 438 -23.10 -37.65 2.47
CA CYS A 438 -23.83 -37.81 1.20
C CYS A 438 -24.32 -36.49 0.59
N ARG A 439 -24.25 -35.38 1.34
CA ARG A 439 -24.62 -34.04 0.88
C ARG A 439 -23.41 -33.26 0.39
N THR A 440 -22.19 -33.67 0.74
CA THR A 440 -20.95 -33.07 0.23
C THR A 440 -20.87 -33.28 -1.28
N ARG A 441 -20.71 -32.20 -2.05
CA ARG A 441 -20.62 -32.23 -3.52
C ARG A 441 -19.19 -31.95 -3.96
N LEU A 442 -18.43 -32.99 -4.25
CA LEU A 442 -17.05 -32.88 -4.74
C LEU A 442 -17.00 -32.51 -6.25
N PRO A 443 -15.88 -31.92 -6.73
CA PRO A 443 -15.63 -31.77 -8.17
C PRO A 443 -15.60 -33.12 -8.90
N ARG A 444 -15.83 -33.09 -10.22
CA ARG A 444 -15.70 -34.28 -11.06
C ARG A 444 -14.27 -34.85 -10.99
N GLY A 445 -14.15 -36.17 -10.91
CA GLY A 445 -12.86 -36.86 -10.88
C GLY A 445 -12.18 -36.95 -9.51
N VAL A 446 -12.82 -36.42 -8.46
CA VAL A 446 -12.33 -36.58 -7.08
C VAL A 446 -13.04 -37.77 -6.45
N ASP A 447 -12.28 -38.82 -6.16
CA ASP A 447 -12.74 -39.98 -5.39
C ASP A 447 -12.41 -39.77 -3.90
N PRO A 448 -13.41 -39.63 -3.00
CA PRO A 448 -13.16 -39.39 -1.59
C PRO A 448 -12.41 -40.55 -0.90
N VAL A 449 -12.58 -41.80 -1.37
CA VAL A 449 -11.90 -42.97 -0.79
C VAL A 449 -10.42 -42.92 -1.13
N ALA A 450 -10.09 -42.60 -2.39
CA ALA A 450 -8.70 -42.45 -2.84
C ALA A 450 -7.97 -41.25 -2.21
N GLN A 451 -8.69 -40.35 -1.56
CA GLN A 451 -8.15 -39.16 -0.89
C GLN A 451 -8.08 -39.32 0.65
N ASP A 452 -8.26 -40.54 1.17
CA ASP A 452 -8.28 -40.85 2.61
C ASP A 452 -9.30 -40.00 3.40
N MET A 453 -10.43 -39.67 2.79
CA MET A 453 -11.49 -38.92 3.45
C MET A 453 -12.33 -39.84 4.36
N ILE A 454 -12.90 -39.26 5.41
CA ILE A 454 -13.66 -39.98 6.44
C ILE A 454 -15.16 -39.72 6.29
N VAL A 455 -15.96 -40.78 6.30
CA VAL A 455 -17.41 -40.71 6.46
C VAL A 455 -17.76 -41.01 7.92
N PRO A 456 -18.30 -40.06 8.70
CA PRO A 456 -18.74 -40.35 10.05
C PRO A 456 -19.98 -41.27 10.05
N PRO A 457 -20.18 -42.10 11.09
CA PRO A 457 -21.22 -43.14 11.11
C PRO A 457 -22.64 -42.63 10.88
N GLU A 458 -22.95 -41.42 11.33
CA GLU A 458 -24.28 -40.80 11.26
C GLU A 458 -24.57 -40.05 9.95
N ALA A 459 -23.60 -40.01 9.03
CA ALA A 459 -23.58 -39.02 7.95
C ALA A 459 -24.44 -39.39 6.73
N CYS A 460 -24.79 -40.67 6.58
CA CYS A 460 -25.41 -41.21 5.37
C CYS A 460 -26.50 -42.24 5.70
N THR A 461 -27.43 -41.93 6.60
CA THR A 461 -28.65 -42.74 6.69
C THR A 461 -29.60 -42.33 5.57
N PRO A 462 -29.99 -43.24 4.65
CA PRO A 462 -31.08 -42.95 3.73
C PRO A 462 -32.35 -42.68 4.56
N ARG A 463 -33.01 -41.56 4.29
CA ARG A 463 -34.37 -41.33 4.79
C ARG A 463 -35.36 -42.08 3.93
#